data_AF-A0A382ZAZ0-F1
#
_entry.id   AF-A0A382ZAZ0-F1
#
_cell.length_a   1.000
_cell.length_b   1.000
_cell.length_c   1.000
_cell.angle_alpha   90.00
_cell.angle_beta   90.00
_cell.angle_gamma   90.00
#
_symmetry.space_group_name_H-M   'P 1'
#
loop_
_entity.id
_entity.type
_entity.pdbx_description
1 polymer ?
#
loop_
_entity_poly.entity_id
_entity_poly.type
_entity_poly.pdbx_seq_one_letter_code
_entity_poly.pdbx_strand_id
1 'polypeptide(L)'
;GCLLGRRWAMWVPVALAGLSFALVSPYTFLDWGGFREAFAAMAQEHLVSDGHTSGEPVWWYWLHHNLRYGLGWVGLLALPVALLWPGADRRREEWVVLAGAGGFALLLFGASSVFMRYAQPLAPLLAVLLVRWGTALSHRRGLLAVWLALLVAEPLYATLQQRALIAGEDTREQARVWLKEHTPQGQRIIQLPKGAGQIPLLKPEQIFVRIDPYVASFGVESLERALRLLADGPELPALYVDWTLKNYHQMEFPGPSD
;
A
#
# COMPACT_ATOMS: atom_id res chain seq x y z
N GLY A 1 -43.24 1.86 16.02
CA GLY A 1 -42.78 1.43 14.67
C GLY A 1 -41.41 1.95 14.27
N CYS A 2 -41.17 3.27 14.32
CA CYS A 2 -40.01 3.90 13.64
C CYS A 2 -38.63 3.69 14.31
N LEU A 3 -38.56 3.43 15.63
CA LEU A 3 -37.30 3.25 16.36
C LEU A 3 -36.63 1.88 16.13
N LEU A 4 -37.40 0.81 15.87
CA LEU A 4 -36.83 -0.50 15.57
C LEU A 4 -36.14 -0.51 14.19
N GLY A 5 -36.79 0.02 13.15
CA GLY A 5 -36.20 0.11 11.80
C GLY A 5 -34.87 0.89 11.77
N ARG A 6 -34.75 1.92 12.62
CA ARG A 6 -33.52 2.72 12.75
C ARG A 6 -32.37 1.98 13.42
N ARG A 7 -32.64 1.03 14.32
CA ARG A 7 -31.61 0.19 14.95
C ARG A 7 -31.11 -0.88 13.99
N TRP A 8 -32.00 -1.53 13.25
CA TRP A 8 -31.62 -2.49 12.20
C TRP A 8 -30.78 -1.82 11.10
N ALA A 9 -31.13 -0.60 10.69
CA ALA A 9 -30.37 0.15 9.70
C ALA A 9 -28.91 0.44 10.12
N MET A 10 -28.60 0.53 11.41
CA MET A 10 -27.23 0.71 11.90
C MET A 10 -26.41 -0.59 11.93
N TRP A 11 -27.06 -1.74 12.09
CA TRP A 11 -26.39 -3.04 12.12
C TRP A 11 -26.10 -3.59 10.73
N VAL A 12 -26.87 -3.20 9.71
CA VAL A 12 -26.66 -3.67 8.33
C VAL A 12 -25.23 -3.36 7.82
N PRO A 13 -24.69 -2.13 7.92
CA PRO A 13 -23.32 -1.85 7.50
C PRO A 13 -22.27 -2.64 8.29
N VAL A 14 -22.48 -2.82 9.60
CA VAL A 14 -21.57 -3.59 10.46
C VAL A 14 -21.56 -5.06 10.07
N ALA A 15 -22.75 -5.64 9.84
CA ALA A 15 -22.90 -7.02 9.41
C ALA A 15 -22.31 -7.23 8.01
N LEU A 16 -22.54 -6.30 7.07
CA LEU A 16 -21.96 -6.36 5.73
C LEU A 16 -20.43 -6.23 5.77
N ALA A 17 -19.89 -5.34 6.61
CA ALA A 17 -18.44 -5.22 6.78
C ALA A 17 -17.82 -6.49 7.37
N GLY A 18 -18.45 -7.05 8.41
CA GLY A 18 -18.02 -8.31 9.02
C GLY A 18 -18.10 -9.50 8.06
N LEU A 19 -19.19 -9.61 7.29
CA LEU A 19 -19.35 -10.64 6.28
C LEU A 19 -18.34 -10.47 5.14
N SER A 20 -18.12 -9.24 4.67
CA SER A 20 -17.12 -8.95 3.64
C SER A 20 -15.72 -9.34 4.11
N PHE A 21 -15.38 -9.02 5.36
CA PHE A 21 -14.11 -9.45 5.95
C PHE A 21 -13.99 -10.97 6.02
N ALA A 22 -15.03 -11.67 6.47
CA ALA A 22 -15.03 -13.13 6.55
C ALA A 22 -14.89 -13.81 5.18
N LEU A 23 -15.54 -13.25 4.15
CA LEU A 23 -15.49 -13.79 2.79
C LEU A 23 -14.16 -13.50 2.08
N VAL A 24 -13.57 -12.33 2.30
CA VAL A 24 -12.31 -11.91 1.65
C VAL A 24 -11.08 -12.47 2.38
N SER A 25 -11.20 -12.74 3.68
CA SER A 25 -10.11 -13.23 4.53
C SER A 25 -10.46 -14.58 5.17
N PRO A 26 -10.85 -15.62 4.44
CA PRO A 26 -11.35 -16.86 5.04
C PRO A 26 -10.31 -17.54 5.95
N TYR A 27 -9.01 -17.41 5.62
CA TYR A 27 -7.91 -17.98 6.39
C TYR A 27 -7.73 -17.37 7.78
N THR A 28 -8.29 -16.19 8.07
CA THR A 28 -8.32 -15.69 9.45
C THR A 28 -9.15 -16.58 10.35
N PHE A 29 -10.05 -17.41 9.81
CA PHE A 29 -10.89 -18.34 10.57
C PHE A 29 -10.52 -19.79 10.32
N LEU A 30 -10.20 -20.16 9.07
CA LEU A 30 -9.88 -21.53 8.69
C LEU A 30 -8.49 -21.98 9.21
N ASP A 31 -7.53 -21.06 9.31
CA ASP A 31 -6.20 -21.32 9.86
C ASP A 31 -5.82 -20.26 10.89
N TRP A 32 -6.46 -20.36 12.05
CA TRP A 32 -6.24 -19.42 13.16
C TRP A 32 -4.78 -19.40 13.65
N GLY A 33 -4.09 -20.55 13.58
CA GLY A 33 -2.68 -20.67 13.97
C GLY A 33 -1.78 -19.84 13.05
N GLY A 34 -1.86 -20.11 11.75
CA GLY A 34 -1.10 -19.35 10.74
C GLY A 34 -1.47 -17.86 10.73
N PHE A 35 -2.74 -17.52 10.91
CA PHE A 35 -3.16 -16.12 11.06
C PHE A 35 -2.47 -15.44 12.25
N ARG A 36 -2.48 -16.06 13.44
CA ARG A 36 -1.90 -15.45 14.64
C ARG A 36 -0.40 -15.23 14.49
N GLU A 37 0.31 -16.19 13.91
CA GLU A 37 1.75 -16.08 13.66
C GLU A 37 2.03 -14.97 12.65
N ALA A 38 1.33 -14.94 11.52
CA ALA A 38 1.49 -13.90 10.50
C ALA A 38 1.12 -12.51 11.02
N PHE A 39 0.02 -12.40 11.79
CA PHE A 39 -0.43 -11.15 12.39
C PHE A 39 0.55 -10.66 13.45
N ALA A 40 1.08 -11.54 14.30
CA ALA A 40 2.10 -11.20 15.29
C ALA A 40 3.40 -10.74 14.61
N ALA A 41 3.83 -11.42 13.55
CA ALA A 41 4.99 -11.01 12.77
C ALA A 41 4.80 -9.61 12.13
N MET A 42 3.63 -9.36 11.53
CA MET A 42 3.28 -8.04 10.99
C MET A 42 3.23 -6.95 12.07
N ALA A 43 2.64 -7.26 13.23
CA ALA A 43 2.58 -6.34 14.36
C ALA A 43 3.98 -6.03 14.89
N GLN A 44 4.85 -7.03 15.02
CA GLN A 44 6.23 -6.83 15.44
C GLN A 44 7.01 -5.97 14.44
N GLU A 45 6.87 -6.25 13.15
CA GLU A 45 7.57 -5.53 12.07
C GLU A 45 7.13 -4.06 11.95
N HIS A 46 5.84 -3.77 12.15
CA HIS A 46 5.29 -2.44 11.89
C HIS A 46 4.96 -1.61 13.13
N LEU A 47 4.81 -2.22 14.31
CA LEU A 47 4.54 -1.48 15.56
C LEU A 47 5.79 -1.34 16.42
N VAL A 48 6.72 -2.29 16.35
CA VAL A 48 7.86 -2.38 17.28
C VAL A 48 9.21 -2.21 16.58
N SER A 49 9.37 -2.73 15.35
CA SER A 49 10.64 -2.67 14.64
C SER A 49 10.95 -1.28 14.09
N ASP A 50 12.25 -0.94 14.03
CA ASP A 50 12.75 0.30 13.44
C ASP A 50 12.88 0.22 11.91
N GLY A 51 12.55 -0.93 11.30
CA GLY A 51 12.79 -1.22 9.88
C GLY A 51 12.08 -0.29 8.89
N HIS A 52 11.07 0.43 9.37
CA HIS A 52 10.26 1.36 8.59
C HIS A 52 10.16 2.75 9.24
N THR A 53 11.20 3.17 9.97
CA THR A 53 11.24 4.50 10.59
C THR A 53 11.61 5.56 9.56
N SER A 54 11.02 6.75 9.70
CA SER A 54 11.58 7.95 9.10
C SER A 54 12.74 8.39 9.98
N GLY A 55 13.87 8.84 9.43
CA GLY A 55 15.00 9.39 10.22
C GLY A 55 14.69 10.67 11.03
N GLU A 56 13.41 10.95 11.24
CA GLU A 56 12.83 12.09 11.95
C GLU A 56 11.69 11.60 12.87
N PRO A 57 11.23 12.41 13.84
CA PRO A 57 10.15 12.01 14.75
C PRO A 57 8.88 11.58 14.02
N VAL A 58 8.36 10.40 14.37
CA VAL A 58 7.20 9.76 13.72
C VAL A 58 5.99 10.68 13.61
N TRP A 59 5.67 11.41 14.69
CA TRP A 59 4.53 12.35 14.71
C TRP A 59 4.70 13.49 13.70
N TRP A 60 5.95 13.95 13.51
CA TRP A 60 6.25 15.02 12.57
C TRP A 60 6.11 14.51 11.15
N TYR A 61 6.69 13.35 10.83
CA TYR A 61 6.53 12.70 9.52
C TYR A 61 5.05 12.49 9.17
N TRP A 62 4.23 12.02 10.11
CA TRP A 62 2.79 11.87 9.88
C TRP A 62 2.11 13.20 9.56
N LEU A 63 2.49 14.28 10.24
CA LEU A 63 1.90 15.60 10.05
C LEU A 63 2.33 16.24 8.73
N HIS A 64 3.64 16.39 8.50
CA HIS A 64 4.17 17.18 7.38
C HIS A 64 4.25 16.39 6.06
N HIS A 65 4.29 15.06 6.11
CA HIS A 65 4.33 14.22 4.92
C HIS A 65 2.94 13.66 4.61
N ASN A 66 2.46 12.70 5.43
CA ASN A 66 1.23 11.96 5.11
C ASN A 66 -0.04 12.81 5.15
N LEU A 67 -0.33 13.41 6.30
CA LEU A 67 -1.56 14.17 6.48
C LEU A 67 -1.56 15.46 5.67
N ARG A 68 -0.39 16.09 5.48
CA ARG A 68 -0.25 17.24 4.58
C ARG A 68 -0.62 16.91 3.15
N TYR A 69 -0.06 15.86 2.55
CA TYR A 69 -0.41 15.52 1.16
C TYR A 69 -1.85 14.97 1.02
N GLY A 70 -2.44 14.44 2.10
CA GLY A 70 -3.83 14.00 2.12
C GLY A 70 -4.88 15.10 2.34
N LEU A 71 -4.62 16.07 3.22
CA LEU A 71 -5.59 17.09 3.66
C LEU A 71 -5.19 18.53 3.28
N GLY A 72 -3.93 18.75 2.91
CA GLY A 72 -3.32 20.06 2.78
C GLY A 72 -3.06 20.73 4.13
N TRP A 73 -2.20 21.74 4.13
CA TRP A 73 -1.97 22.60 5.29
C TRP A 73 -3.24 23.31 5.74
N VAL A 74 -4.10 23.73 4.80
CA VAL A 74 -5.39 24.35 5.13
C VAL A 74 -6.26 23.38 5.93
N GLY A 75 -6.35 22.13 5.50
CA GLY A 75 -7.09 21.09 6.22
C GLY A 75 -6.49 20.80 7.59
N LEU A 76 -5.16 20.68 7.68
CA LEU A 76 -4.46 20.47 8.95
C LEU A 76 -4.70 21.59 9.96
N LEU A 77 -4.62 22.85 9.52
CA LEU A 77 -4.83 24.02 10.38
C LEU A 77 -6.29 24.20 10.78
N ALA A 78 -7.23 23.75 9.94
CA ALA A 78 -8.65 23.79 10.25
C ALA A 78 -9.14 22.62 11.10
N LEU A 79 -8.36 21.53 11.20
CA LEU A 79 -8.72 20.36 11.98
C LEU A 79 -8.96 20.69 13.47
N PRO A 80 -8.09 21.44 14.18
CA PRO A 80 -8.35 21.86 15.55
C PRO A 80 -9.63 22.69 15.68
N VAL A 81 -9.90 23.56 14.70
CA VAL A 81 -11.13 24.37 14.69
C VAL A 81 -12.36 23.47 14.54
N ALA A 82 -12.34 22.52 13.62
CA ALA A 82 -13.42 21.55 13.43
C ALA A 82 -13.64 20.64 14.66
N LEU A 83 -12.57 20.32 15.39
CA LEU A 83 -12.62 19.52 16.62
C LEU A 83 -13.07 20.30 17.85
N LEU A 84 -12.74 21.59 17.94
CA LEU A 84 -13.03 22.40 19.14
C LEU A 84 -14.25 23.30 18.97
N TRP A 85 -14.84 23.38 17.78
CA TRP A 85 -15.98 24.26 17.50
C TRP A 85 -17.14 24.04 18.50
N PRO A 86 -17.43 25.00 19.40
CA PRO A 86 -18.41 24.82 20.47
C PRO A 86 -19.86 24.90 19.98
N GLY A 87 -20.09 25.53 18.83
CA GLY A 87 -21.41 25.97 18.37
C GLY A 87 -22.28 24.88 17.73
N ALA A 88 -21.98 23.60 17.91
CA ALA A 88 -22.76 22.55 17.28
C ALA A 88 -22.96 21.38 18.24
N ASP A 89 -24.20 21.22 18.71
CA ASP A 89 -24.65 20.00 19.37
C ASP A 89 -24.22 18.81 18.53
N ARG A 90 -23.27 18.03 19.09
CA ARG A 90 -22.69 16.91 18.36
C ARG A 90 -23.73 15.83 18.20
N ARG A 91 -23.99 15.45 16.95
CA ARG A 91 -24.86 14.32 16.67
C ARG A 91 -24.17 13.02 17.06
N ARG A 92 -24.93 11.96 17.34
CA ARG A 92 -24.38 10.65 17.72
C ARG A 92 -23.44 10.09 16.65
N GLU A 93 -23.75 10.35 15.39
CA GLU A 93 -23.00 9.93 14.22
C GLU A 93 -21.60 10.57 14.19
N GLU A 94 -21.47 11.81 14.66
CA GLU A 94 -20.17 12.51 14.71
C GLU A 94 -19.27 11.93 15.79
N TRP A 95 -19.83 11.49 16.91
CA TRP A 95 -19.07 10.78 17.94
C TRP A 95 -18.51 9.46 17.42
N VAL A 96 -19.21 8.77 16.52
CA VAL A 96 -18.69 7.57 15.85
C VAL A 96 -17.50 7.92 14.96
N VAL A 97 -17.60 8.99 14.17
CA VAL A 97 -16.49 9.47 13.32
C VAL A 97 -15.28 9.88 14.17
N LEU A 98 -15.51 10.61 15.27
CA LEU A 98 -14.46 11.03 16.19
C LEU A 98 -13.80 9.84 16.90
N ALA A 99 -14.58 8.87 17.36
CA ALA A 99 -14.06 7.66 17.98
C ALA A 99 -13.23 6.84 16.98
N GLY A 100 -13.71 6.69 15.74
CA GLY A 100 -12.97 6.04 14.66
C GLY A 100 -11.67 6.77 14.32
N ALA A 101 -11.73 8.09 14.13
CA ALA A 101 -10.56 8.91 13.81
C ALA A 101 -9.54 8.89 14.96
N GLY A 102 -10.00 9.00 16.20
CA GLY A 102 -9.17 8.92 17.39
C GLY A 102 -8.52 7.54 17.55
N GLY A 103 -9.28 6.46 17.35
CA GLY A 103 -8.75 5.10 17.42
C GLY A 103 -7.66 4.83 16.37
N PHE A 104 -7.90 5.23 15.11
CA PHE A 104 -6.88 5.13 14.07
C PHE A 104 -5.69 6.04 14.32
N ALA A 105 -5.90 7.27 14.77
CA ALA A 105 -4.81 8.18 15.09
C ALA A 105 -3.94 7.63 16.23
N LEU A 106 -4.54 7.11 17.31
CA LEU A 106 -3.79 6.51 18.42
C LEU A 106 -2.91 5.34 17.95
N LEU A 107 -3.43 4.47 17.09
CA LEU A 107 -2.65 3.40 16.48
C LEU A 107 -1.53 3.94 15.59
N LEU A 108 -1.84 4.93 14.74
CA LEU A 108 -0.91 5.50 13.77
C LEU A 108 0.27 6.23 14.44
N PHE A 109 -0.03 7.05 15.46
CA PHE A 109 0.98 7.80 16.20
C PHE A 109 1.71 6.95 17.25
N GLY A 110 1.14 5.80 17.63
CA GLY A 110 1.77 4.82 18.53
C GLY A 110 2.65 3.78 17.83
N ALA A 111 2.53 3.63 16.51
CA ALA A 111 3.34 2.70 15.72
C ALA A 111 4.72 3.28 15.38
N SER A 112 5.77 2.45 15.36
CA SER A 112 7.11 2.83 14.92
C SER A 112 7.21 3.00 13.38
N SER A 113 6.38 2.27 12.62
CA SER A 113 6.41 2.28 11.16
C SER A 113 5.70 3.49 10.56
N VAL A 114 6.36 4.17 9.63
CA VAL A 114 5.79 5.30 8.89
C VAL A 114 5.26 4.94 7.50
N PHE A 115 4.80 3.70 7.33
CA PHE A 115 4.33 3.23 6.03
C PHE A 115 3.08 3.98 5.57
N MET A 116 3.17 4.72 4.46
CA MET A 116 2.20 5.76 4.06
C MET A 116 0.73 5.29 3.99
N ARG A 117 0.52 4.00 3.70
CA ARG A 117 -0.80 3.40 3.50
C ARG A 117 -1.63 3.34 4.78
N TYR A 118 -0.99 3.33 5.94
CA TYR A 118 -1.68 3.21 7.22
C TYR A 118 -2.49 4.44 7.60
N ALA A 119 -2.19 5.61 7.02
CA ALA A 119 -3.01 6.81 7.21
C ALA A 119 -4.26 6.86 6.31
N GLN A 120 -4.38 6.00 5.29
CA GLN A 120 -5.49 6.06 4.32
C GLN A 120 -6.88 5.97 4.96
N PRO A 121 -7.14 5.10 5.98
CA PRO A 121 -8.45 5.05 6.63
C PRO A 121 -8.82 6.32 7.39
N LEU A 122 -7.83 7.12 7.80
CA LEU A 122 -8.05 8.35 8.56
C LEU A 122 -8.53 9.50 7.67
N ALA A 123 -8.06 9.57 6.42
CA ALA A 123 -8.39 10.63 5.46
C ALA A 123 -9.90 10.88 5.29
N PRO A 124 -10.77 9.88 5.01
CA PRO A 124 -12.21 10.14 4.85
C PRO A 124 -12.87 10.60 6.15
N LEU A 125 -12.41 10.14 7.31
CA LEU A 125 -12.97 10.55 8.61
C LEU A 125 -12.65 12.03 8.89
N LEU A 126 -11.41 12.44 8.64
CA LEU A 126 -10.98 13.83 8.79
C LEU A 126 -11.65 14.76 7.77
N ALA A 127 -11.86 14.29 6.53
CA ALA A 127 -12.59 15.04 5.50
C ALA A 127 -14.03 15.33 5.94
N VAL A 128 -14.75 14.36 6.52
CA VAL A 128 -16.11 14.57 7.05
C VAL A 128 -16.14 15.64 8.14
N LEU A 129 -15.17 15.62 9.06
CA LEU A 129 -15.05 16.63 10.12
C LEU A 129 -14.77 18.03 9.56
N LEU A 130 -13.91 18.15 8.55
CA LEU A 130 -13.57 19.43 7.90
C LEU A 130 -14.74 20.01 7.10
N VAL A 131 -15.46 19.16 6.35
CA VAL A 131 -16.65 19.57 5.58
C VAL A 131 -17.78 19.99 6.50
N ARG A 132 -17.95 19.32 7.65
CA ARG A 132 -18.93 19.72 8.66
C ARG A 132 -18.73 21.17 9.08
N TRP A 133 -17.50 21.59 9.36
CA TRP A 133 -17.25 22.99 9.72
C TRP A 133 -17.63 23.96 8.58
N GLY A 134 -17.39 23.56 7.33
CA GLY A 134 -17.85 24.29 6.15
C GLY A 134 -19.37 24.51 6.07
N THR A 135 -20.19 23.70 6.76
CA THR A 135 -21.65 23.90 6.79
C THR A 135 -22.06 25.21 7.47
N ALA A 136 -21.22 25.78 8.35
CA ALA A 136 -21.43 27.12 8.90
C ALA A 136 -21.39 28.21 7.80
N LEU A 137 -20.70 27.94 6.69
CA LEU A 137 -20.60 28.82 5.53
C LEU A 137 -21.67 28.52 4.46
N SER A 138 -22.57 27.56 4.69
CA SER A 138 -23.55 27.10 3.69
C SER A 138 -24.49 28.20 3.18
N HIS A 139 -24.83 29.17 4.04
CA HIS A 139 -25.63 30.34 3.66
C HIS A 139 -24.86 31.35 2.79
N ARG A 140 -23.52 31.27 2.76
CA ARG A 140 -22.63 32.15 2.00
C ARG A 140 -21.90 31.34 0.93
N ARG A 141 -22.63 30.97 -0.13
CA ARG A 141 -22.15 30.06 -1.20
C ARG A 141 -20.77 30.41 -1.77
N GLY A 142 -20.46 31.70 -1.93
CA GLY A 142 -19.13 32.14 -2.39
C GLY A 142 -18.01 31.79 -1.40
N LEU A 143 -18.22 32.02 -0.11
CA LEU A 143 -17.25 31.65 0.94
C LEU A 143 -17.12 30.13 1.07
N LEU A 144 -18.22 29.39 0.93
CA LEU A 144 -18.18 27.92 0.89
C LEU A 144 -17.34 27.42 -0.29
N ALA A 145 -17.51 28.01 -1.48
CA ALA A 145 -16.72 27.63 -2.66
C ALA A 145 -15.23 27.92 -2.47
N VAL A 146 -14.88 29.09 -1.92
CA VAL A 146 -13.49 29.44 -1.57
C VAL A 146 -12.93 28.47 -0.54
N TRP A 147 -13.70 28.15 0.51
CA TRP A 147 -13.32 27.20 1.54
C TRP A 147 -13.00 25.81 0.97
N LEU A 148 -13.88 25.27 0.13
CA LEU A 148 -13.68 23.98 -0.52
C LEU A 148 -12.49 23.99 -1.49
N ALA A 149 -12.34 25.08 -2.26
CA ALA A 149 -11.20 25.24 -3.17
C ALA A 149 -9.87 25.22 -2.40
N LEU A 150 -9.79 25.93 -1.26
CA LEU A 150 -8.60 25.95 -0.41
C LEU A 150 -8.31 24.58 0.23
N LEU A 151 -9.33 23.85 0.69
CA LEU A 151 -9.16 22.51 1.24
C LEU A 151 -8.64 21.51 0.20
N VAL A 152 -9.10 21.60 -1.05
CA VAL A 152 -8.80 20.62 -2.09
C VAL A 152 -7.55 20.98 -2.89
N ALA A 153 -7.12 22.24 -2.92
CA ALA A 153 -6.02 22.70 -3.77
C ALA A 153 -4.72 21.91 -3.60
N GLU A 154 -4.22 21.74 -2.37
CA GLU A 154 -2.96 21.02 -2.12
C GLU A 154 -3.09 19.50 -2.34
N PRO A 155 -4.11 18.79 -1.80
CA PRO A 155 -4.31 17.37 -2.11
C PRO A 155 -4.51 17.10 -3.60
N LEU A 156 -5.22 17.99 -4.31
CA LEU A 156 -5.40 17.88 -5.75
C LEU A 156 -4.08 18.06 -6.49
N TYR A 157 -3.29 19.07 -6.15
CA TYR A 157 -1.96 19.27 -6.71
C TYR A 157 -1.06 18.04 -6.47
N ALA A 158 -1.02 17.52 -5.24
CA ALA A 158 -0.24 16.34 -4.90
C ALA A 158 -0.69 15.11 -5.71
N THR A 159 -2.00 14.93 -5.88
CA THR A 159 -2.59 13.83 -6.67
C THR A 159 -2.21 13.96 -8.15
N LEU A 160 -2.28 15.17 -8.72
CA LEU A 160 -1.90 15.41 -10.11
C LEU A 160 -0.40 15.18 -10.33
N GLN A 161 0.44 15.64 -9.40
CA GLN A 161 1.88 15.43 -9.48
C GLN A 161 2.24 13.94 -9.36
N GLN A 162 1.64 13.22 -8.41
CA GLN A 162 1.82 11.79 -8.28
C GLN A 162 1.38 11.06 -9.54
N ARG A 163 0.23 11.44 -10.11
CA ARG A 163 -0.24 10.85 -11.37
C ARG A 163 0.72 11.13 -12.53
N ALA A 164 1.25 12.34 -12.64
CA ALA A 164 2.23 12.69 -13.67
C ALA A 164 3.51 11.85 -13.54
N LEU A 165 3.99 11.64 -12.31
CA LEU A 165 5.17 10.80 -12.04
C LEU A 165 4.92 9.32 -12.36
N ILE A 166 3.74 8.79 -12.05
CA ILE A 166 3.39 7.38 -12.31
C ILE A 166 3.04 7.14 -13.78
N ALA A 167 2.49 8.14 -14.47
CA ALA A 167 2.11 8.02 -15.88
C ALA A 167 3.30 8.09 -16.84
N GLY A 168 4.47 8.57 -16.37
CA GLY A 168 5.71 8.53 -17.13
C GLY A 168 6.20 7.10 -17.37
N GLU A 169 7.17 6.96 -18.28
CA GLU A 169 7.87 5.70 -18.45
C GLU A 169 8.56 5.29 -17.14
N ASP A 170 8.45 4.01 -16.79
CA ASP A 170 9.09 3.49 -15.58
C ASP A 170 10.61 3.57 -15.74
N THR A 171 11.26 4.41 -14.94
CA THR A 171 12.72 4.58 -14.97
C THR A 171 13.46 3.28 -14.66
N ARG A 172 12.83 2.32 -13.97
CA ARG A 172 13.38 0.97 -13.76
C ARG A 172 13.44 0.20 -15.05
N GLU A 173 12.45 0.36 -15.91
CA GLU A 173 12.39 -0.27 -17.21
C GLU A 173 13.41 0.33 -18.17
N GLN A 174 13.55 1.67 -18.17
CA GLN A 174 14.61 2.35 -18.92
C GLN A 174 16.00 1.88 -18.47
N ALA A 175 16.24 1.80 -17.15
CA ALA A 175 17.50 1.32 -16.61
C ALA A 175 17.75 -0.16 -16.95
N ARG A 176 16.69 -0.98 -16.97
CA ARG A 176 16.74 -2.38 -17.41
C ARG A 176 17.20 -2.51 -18.86
N VAL A 177 16.58 -1.74 -19.77
CA VAL A 177 16.93 -1.71 -21.19
C VAL A 177 18.37 -1.25 -21.37
N TRP A 178 18.74 -0.14 -20.72
CA TRP A 178 20.10 0.39 -20.79
C TRP A 178 21.14 -0.62 -20.32
N LEU A 179 20.90 -1.28 -19.18
CA LEU A 179 21.81 -2.31 -18.66
C LEU A 179 21.89 -3.51 -19.60
N LYS A 180 20.78 -3.94 -20.21
CA LYS A 180 20.79 -5.04 -21.19
C LYS A 180 21.67 -4.71 -22.41
N GLU A 181 21.65 -3.46 -22.86
CA GLU A 181 22.41 -3.02 -24.04
C GLU A 181 23.89 -2.74 -23.75
N HIS A 182 24.23 -2.38 -22.51
CA HIS A 182 25.57 -1.86 -22.17
C HIS A 182 26.37 -2.76 -21.21
N THR A 183 25.78 -3.83 -20.67
CA THR A 183 26.46 -4.70 -19.70
C THR A 183 26.98 -5.96 -20.38
N PRO A 184 28.31 -6.19 -20.39
CA PRO A 184 28.87 -7.46 -20.87
C PRO A 184 28.30 -8.67 -20.12
N GLN A 185 28.16 -9.80 -20.83
CA GLN A 185 27.69 -11.05 -20.23
C GLN A 185 28.59 -11.48 -19.06
N GLY A 186 27.99 -11.98 -17.97
CA GLY A 186 28.72 -12.47 -16.79
C GLY A 186 29.10 -11.40 -15.75
N GLN A 187 28.79 -10.12 -15.99
CA GLN A 187 28.98 -9.05 -15.02
C GLN A 187 28.00 -9.16 -13.84
N ARG A 188 28.44 -8.72 -12.65
CA ARG A 188 27.63 -8.69 -11.43
C ARG A 188 27.07 -7.29 -11.20
N ILE A 189 25.76 -7.18 -11.04
CA ILE A 189 25.08 -5.91 -10.75
C ILE A 189 24.75 -5.85 -9.27
N ILE A 190 25.24 -4.81 -8.59
CA ILE A 190 24.97 -4.55 -7.17
C ILE A 190 24.08 -3.32 -7.07
N GLN A 191 22.93 -3.45 -6.41
CA GLN A 191 22.00 -2.34 -6.16
C GLN A 191 22.05 -1.91 -4.70
N LEU A 192 22.51 -0.69 -4.44
CA LEU A 192 22.62 -0.08 -3.10
C LEU A 192 21.90 1.29 -3.09
N PRO A 193 21.11 1.63 -2.06
CA PRO A 193 20.64 0.79 -0.95
C PRO A 193 19.46 -0.14 -1.32
N LYS A 194 19.16 -1.12 -0.46
CA LYS A 194 18.00 -2.02 -0.61
C LYS A 194 16.71 -1.22 -0.36
N GLY A 195 15.86 -1.09 -1.38
CA GLY A 195 14.64 -0.28 -1.25
C GLY A 195 13.69 -0.32 -2.44
N ALA A 196 12.62 0.46 -2.36
CA ALA A 196 11.70 0.70 -3.46
C ALA A 196 12.45 1.36 -4.64
N GLY A 197 12.14 0.94 -5.87
CA GLY A 197 12.81 1.47 -7.06
C GLY A 197 13.96 0.61 -7.60
N GLN A 198 14.31 -0.50 -6.93
CA GLN A 198 15.28 -1.45 -7.48
C GLN A 198 14.75 -2.13 -8.74
N ILE A 199 15.64 -2.35 -9.70
CA ILE A 199 15.37 -3.12 -10.91
C ILE A 199 15.21 -4.60 -10.49
N PRO A 200 14.14 -5.30 -10.89
CA PRO A 200 13.95 -6.70 -10.53
C PRO A 200 15.04 -7.56 -11.19
N LEU A 201 16.03 -8.00 -10.40
CA LEU A 201 17.08 -8.91 -10.82
C LEU A 201 16.73 -10.34 -10.43
N LEU A 202 17.08 -11.31 -11.29
CA LEU A 202 17.07 -12.73 -10.92
C LEU A 202 18.20 -12.98 -9.91
N LYS A 203 17.85 -13.29 -8.66
CA LYS A 203 18.84 -13.58 -7.62
C LYS A 203 19.06 -15.09 -7.47
N PRO A 204 20.27 -15.54 -7.12
CA PRO A 204 20.54 -16.96 -6.90
C PRO A 204 19.56 -17.59 -5.91
N GLU A 205 19.23 -16.89 -4.81
CA GLU A 205 18.29 -17.42 -3.80
C GLU A 205 16.90 -17.72 -4.39
N GLN A 206 16.43 -16.91 -5.34
CA GLN A 206 15.14 -17.13 -6.01
C GLN A 206 15.17 -18.34 -6.95
N ILE A 207 16.33 -18.65 -7.51
CA ILE A 207 16.55 -19.85 -8.32
C ILE A 207 16.61 -21.07 -7.39
N PHE A 208 17.40 -21.00 -6.32
CA PHE A 208 17.58 -22.11 -5.37
C PHE A 208 16.27 -22.53 -4.69
N VAL A 209 15.40 -21.58 -4.30
CA VAL A 209 14.08 -21.90 -3.73
C VAL A 209 13.19 -22.69 -4.71
N ARG A 210 13.45 -22.60 -6.02
CA ARG A 210 12.75 -23.39 -7.04
C ARG A 210 13.43 -24.71 -7.36
N ILE A 211 14.70 -24.87 -6.97
CA ILE A 211 15.44 -26.11 -7.15
C ILE A 211 14.92 -27.18 -6.18
N ASP A 212 14.65 -26.85 -4.91
CA ASP A 212 14.24 -27.86 -3.93
C ASP A 212 12.94 -28.59 -4.31
N PRO A 213 11.85 -27.90 -4.72
CA PRO A 213 10.64 -28.58 -5.20
C PRO A 213 10.86 -29.36 -6.50
N TYR A 214 11.73 -28.85 -7.38
CA TYR A 214 12.08 -29.52 -8.64
C TYR A 214 12.84 -30.83 -8.37
N VAL A 215 13.83 -30.80 -7.49
CA VAL A 215 14.58 -31.99 -7.05
C VAL A 215 13.65 -32.99 -6.37
N ALA A 216 12.74 -32.53 -5.51
CA ALA A 216 11.75 -33.40 -4.87
C ALA A 216 10.81 -34.08 -5.88
N SER A 217 10.49 -33.41 -6.99
CA SER A 217 9.55 -33.91 -8.00
C SER A 217 10.21 -34.74 -9.11
N PHE A 218 11.43 -34.39 -9.51
CA PHE A 218 12.08 -34.92 -10.72
C PHE A 218 13.48 -35.52 -10.46
N GLY A 219 14.02 -35.39 -9.25
CA GLY A 219 15.33 -35.90 -8.88
C GLY A 219 16.50 -35.00 -9.29
N VAL A 220 17.66 -35.23 -8.66
CA VAL A 220 18.90 -34.45 -8.88
C VAL A 220 19.44 -34.62 -10.30
N GLU A 221 19.32 -35.83 -10.87
CA GLU A 221 19.80 -36.14 -12.23
C GLU A 221 19.04 -35.34 -13.31
N SER A 222 17.72 -35.16 -13.12
CA SER A 222 16.90 -34.33 -14.01
C SER A 222 17.24 -32.86 -13.89
N LEU A 223 17.52 -32.38 -12.67
CA LEU A 223 18.01 -31.02 -12.45
C LEU A 223 19.33 -30.79 -13.17
N GLU A 224 20.30 -31.71 -13.03
CA GLU A 224 21.59 -31.60 -13.69
C GLU A 224 21.44 -31.56 -15.21
N ARG A 225 20.58 -32.41 -15.77
CA ARG A 225 20.26 -32.40 -17.20
C ARG A 225 19.63 -31.08 -17.63
N ALA A 226 18.69 -30.54 -16.86
CA ALA A 226 18.07 -29.24 -17.14
C ALA A 226 19.06 -28.08 -17.05
N LEU A 227 19.98 -28.09 -16.08
CA LEU A 227 21.03 -27.08 -15.95
C LEU A 227 22.06 -27.18 -17.08
N ARG A 228 22.43 -28.40 -17.51
CA ARG A 228 23.28 -28.60 -18.69
C ARG A 228 22.59 -28.11 -19.96
N LEU A 229 21.31 -28.42 -20.15
CA LEU A 229 20.51 -27.89 -21.27
C LEU A 229 20.37 -26.37 -21.23
N LEU A 230 20.32 -25.75 -20.05
CA LEU A 230 20.33 -24.29 -19.90
C LEU A 230 21.71 -23.67 -20.15
N ALA A 231 22.78 -24.40 -19.85
CA ALA A 231 24.16 -23.96 -20.05
C ALA A 231 24.62 -24.11 -21.50
N ASP A 232 24.20 -25.20 -22.16
CA ASP A 232 24.47 -25.52 -23.56
C ASP A 232 23.38 -24.96 -24.51
N GLY A 233 22.26 -24.51 -23.94
CA GLY A 233 21.12 -23.95 -24.66
C GLY A 233 21.35 -22.53 -25.19
N PRO A 234 20.33 -21.92 -25.83
CA PRO A 234 20.43 -20.54 -26.31
C PRO A 234 20.78 -19.58 -25.16
N GLU A 235 21.30 -18.39 -25.50
CA GLU A 235 21.71 -17.36 -24.54
C GLU A 235 20.76 -17.31 -23.33
N LEU A 236 21.35 -17.41 -22.12
CA LEU A 236 20.62 -17.31 -20.87
C LEU A 236 19.63 -16.13 -20.92
N PRO A 237 18.40 -16.29 -20.40
CA PRO A 237 17.45 -15.19 -20.38
C PRO A 237 18.10 -13.98 -19.72
N ALA A 238 17.72 -12.79 -20.16
CA ALA A 238 18.24 -11.54 -19.61
C ALA A 238 18.23 -11.58 -18.06
N LEU A 239 19.20 -10.93 -17.41
CA LEU A 239 19.33 -10.79 -15.95
C LEU A 239 18.06 -10.30 -15.21
N TYR A 240 17.03 -9.95 -15.97
CA TYR A 240 15.77 -9.38 -15.56
C TYR A 240 14.63 -10.29 -16.00
N VAL A 241 13.68 -10.52 -15.11
CA VAL A 241 12.48 -11.29 -15.44
C VAL A 241 11.32 -10.33 -15.66
N ASP A 242 10.74 -10.38 -16.85
CA ASP A 242 9.45 -9.75 -17.14
C ASP A 242 8.33 -10.74 -16.81
N TRP A 243 7.64 -10.50 -15.69
CA TRP A 243 6.54 -11.34 -15.20
C TRP A 243 5.17 -10.96 -15.79
N THR A 244 5.12 -10.23 -16.90
CA THR A 244 3.84 -9.96 -17.55
C THR A 244 3.25 -11.26 -18.13
N LEU A 245 1.94 -11.47 -17.91
CA LEU A 245 1.23 -12.67 -18.37
C LEU A 245 1.39 -12.88 -19.89
N LYS A 246 1.42 -11.78 -20.64
CA LYS A 246 1.64 -11.77 -22.09
C LYS A 246 3.00 -12.39 -22.45
N ASN A 247 4.06 -12.04 -21.74
CA ASN A 247 5.41 -12.52 -22.04
C ASN A 247 5.64 -13.94 -21.53
N TYR A 248 4.96 -14.35 -20.45
CA TYR A 248 4.94 -15.75 -20.01
C TYR A 248 4.33 -16.69 -21.06
N HIS A 249 3.23 -16.28 -21.72
CA HIS A 249 2.61 -17.07 -22.79
C HIS A 249 3.39 -17.07 -24.11
N GLN A 250 4.32 -16.12 -24.30
CA GLN A 250 5.15 -16.02 -25.49
C GLN A 250 6.51 -16.70 -25.34
N MET A 251 6.84 -17.22 -24.15
CA MET A 251 8.01 -18.07 -23.99
C MET A 251 7.76 -19.42 -24.69
N GLU A 252 8.39 -19.61 -25.85
CA GLU A 252 8.50 -20.93 -26.46
C GLU A 252 9.42 -21.78 -25.59
N PHE A 253 8.82 -22.70 -24.85
CA PHE A 253 9.58 -23.75 -24.18
C PHE A 253 10.02 -24.74 -25.26
N PRO A 254 11.33 -25.05 -25.40
CA PRO A 254 11.76 -26.10 -26.29
C PRO A 254 11.01 -27.38 -25.90
N GLY A 255 10.30 -27.96 -26.88
CA GLY A 255 9.58 -29.21 -26.68
C GLY A 255 10.55 -30.32 -26.25
N PRO A 256 10.03 -31.37 -25.58
CA PRO A 256 10.87 -32.50 -25.19
C PRO A 256 11.58 -33.05 -26.43
N SER A 257 12.90 -32.98 -26.45
CA SER A 257 13.72 -33.68 -27.43
C SER A 257 13.58 -35.18 -27.16
N ASP A 258 13.04 -35.91 -28.14
CA ASP A 258 12.96 -37.37 -28.17
C ASP A 258 14.33 -38.04 -27.95
#